data_AF-A0AAQ1A6C2-F1
#
_entry.id   AF-A0AAQ1A6C2-F1
#
_cell.length_a   1.000
_cell.length_b   1.000
_cell.length_c   1.000
_cell.angle_alpha   90.00
_cell.angle_beta   90.00
_cell.angle_gamma   90.00
#
_symmetry.space_group_name_H-M   'P 1'
#
loop_
_entity.id
_entity.type
_entity.pdbx_description
1 polymer ?
#
loop_
_entity_poly.entity_id
_entity_poly.type
_entity_poly.pdbx_seq_one_letter_code
_entity_poly.pdbx_strand_id
1 'polypeptide(L)'
;MQKTFIDTDNLNSVSECLEQLVNAEATQISIESQLQQSRSGSEWSEWRKKAEAALRAVKAKRRIITARLAVLRQQEKERNMRLHQQHNDYLVDELRRIVTPSSFARCVMRATEKMERGVKDELA
;
A
#
# COMPACT_ATOMS: atom_id res chain seq x y z
N MET A 1 -26.80 -11.41 12.41
CA MET A 1 -25.81 -10.84 11.47
C MET A 1 -25.02 -9.78 12.21
N GLN A 2 -23.72 -10.01 12.45
CA GLN A 2 -22.85 -8.92 12.91
C GLN A 2 -22.75 -7.90 11.77
N LYS A 3 -23.16 -6.65 12.03
CA LYS A 3 -22.96 -5.55 11.09
C LYS A 3 -21.47 -5.22 11.11
N THR A 4 -20.71 -5.77 10.17
CA THR A 4 -19.35 -5.32 9.89
C THR A 4 -19.44 -3.88 9.36
N PHE A 5 -18.99 -2.93 10.18
CA PHE A 5 -18.95 -1.53 9.80
C PHE A 5 -17.67 -1.30 8.98
N ILE A 6 -17.83 -1.00 7.70
CA ILE A 6 -16.73 -0.59 6.83
C ILE A 6 -16.59 0.92 6.96
N ASP A 7 -15.60 1.37 7.71
CA ASP A 7 -15.23 2.78 7.85
C ASP A 7 -14.22 3.16 6.76
N THR A 8 -14.50 4.25 6.06
CA THR A 8 -13.64 4.80 5.01
C THR A 8 -13.07 6.16 5.34
N ASP A 9 -13.50 6.77 6.46
CA ASP A 9 -13.23 8.17 6.75
C ASP A 9 -11.91 8.34 7.52
N ASN A 10 -11.49 7.31 8.28
CA ASN A 10 -10.27 7.30 9.08
C ASN A 10 -9.32 6.16 8.67
N LEU A 11 -8.73 6.25 7.48
CA LEU A 11 -7.75 5.30 6.96
C LEU A 11 -6.34 5.93 7.00
N ASN A 12 -5.71 5.88 8.17
CA ASN A 12 -4.46 6.59 8.45
C ASN A 12 -3.25 5.66 8.50
N SER A 13 -3.45 4.36 8.72
CA SER A 13 -2.39 3.36 8.70
C SER A 13 -2.61 2.27 7.64
N VAL A 14 -1.50 1.64 7.23
CA VAL A 14 -1.55 0.46 6.36
C VAL A 14 -2.34 -0.68 7.02
N SER A 15 -2.21 -0.87 8.33
CA SER A 15 -2.96 -1.90 9.08
C SER A 15 -4.46 -1.65 9.02
N GLU A 16 -4.90 -0.42 9.32
CA GLU A 16 -6.32 -0.04 9.24
C GLU A 16 -6.88 -0.27 7.83
N CYS A 17 -6.14 0.13 6.79
CA CYS A 17 -6.53 -0.14 5.41
C CYS A 17 -6.67 -1.63 5.12
N LEU A 18 -5.77 -2.48 5.61
CA LEU A 18 -5.82 -3.92 5.38
C LEU A 18 -6.99 -4.56 6.13
N GLU A 19 -7.22 -4.18 7.39
CA GLU A 19 -8.34 -4.67 8.19
C GLU A 19 -9.69 -4.29 7.56
N GLN A 20 -9.85 -3.02 7.15
CA GLN A 20 -11.07 -2.57 6.47
C GLN A 20 -11.25 -3.24 5.10
N LEU A 21 -10.16 -3.54 4.39
CA LEU A 21 -10.21 -4.28 3.13
C LEU A 21 -10.74 -5.70 3.33
N VAL A 22 -10.23 -6.41 4.34
CA VAL A 22 -10.70 -7.77 4.69
C VAL A 22 -12.17 -7.74 5.09
N ASN A 23 -12.59 -6.76 5.91
CA ASN A 23 -13.99 -6.58 6.30
C ASN A 23 -14.90 -6.30 5.10
N ALA A 24 -14.44 -5.48 4.15
CA ALA A 24 -15.17 -5.19 2.92
C ALA A 24 -15.31 -6.43 2.02
N GLU A 25 -14.26 -7.24 1.88
CA GLU A 25 -14.29 -8.48 1.10
C GLU A 25 -15.21 -9.54 1.72
N ALA A 26 -15.11 -9.76 3.03
CA ALA A 26 -16.00 -10.68 3.73
C ALA A 26 -17.48 -10.27 3.59
N THR A 27 -17.76 -8.97 3.69
CA THR A 27 -19.11 -8.42 3.51
C THR A 27 -19.60 -8.59 2.06
N GLN A 28 -18.73 -8.35 1.08
CA GLN A 28 -19.04 -8.56 -0.33
C GLN A 28 -19.41 -10.02 -0.61
N ILE A 29 -18.60 -10.98 -0.16
CA ILE A 29 -18.83 -12.42 -0.33
C ILE A 29 -20.15 -12.83 0.33
N SER A 30 -20.44 -12.31 1.53
CA SER A 30 -21.70 -12.60 2.23
C SER A 30 -22.92 -12.13 1.43
N ILE A 31 -22.89 -10.91 0.89
CA ILE A 31 -23.99 -10.36 0.09
C ILE A 31 -24.14 -11.14 -1.23
N GLU A 32 -23.04 -11.45 -1.92
CA GLU A 32 -23.06 -12.22 -3.17
C GLU A 32 -23.61 -13.64 -2.95
N SER A 33 -23.24 -14.29 -1.84
CA SER A 33 -23.77 -15.61 -1.46
C SER A 33 -25.29 -15.57 -1.20
N GLN A 34 -25.79 -14.57 -0.47
CA GLN A 34 -27.23 -14.40 -0.21
C GLN A 34 -28.01 -14.08 -1.49
N LEU A 35 -27.42 -13.31 -2.43
CA LEU A 35 -28.02 -13.01 -3.74
C LEU A 35 -28.09 -14.24 -4.66
N GLN A 36 -27.21 -15.23 -4.47
CA GLN A 36 -27.23 -16.48 -5.22
C GLN A 36 -28.24 -17.50 -4.66
N GLN A 37 -28.40 -17.54 -3.33
CA GLN A 37 -29.31 -18.48 -2.65
C GLN A 37 -30.79 -18.07 -2.72
N SER A 38 -31.07 -16.86 -3.18
CA SER A 38 -32.39 -16.29 -3.26
C SER A 38 -33.32 -16.96 -4.27
N ARG A 39 -34.52 -17.39 -3.84
CA ARG A 39 -35.60 -17.84 -4.74
C ARG A 39 -36.71 -16.80 -4.88
N SER A 40 -37.35 -16.81 -6.04
CA SER A 40 -38.25 -15.80 -6.58
C SER A 40 -39.50 -15.54 -5.75
N GLY A 41 -39.79 -14.26 -5.51
CA GLY A 41 -41.02 -13.72 -4.91
C GLY A 41 -41.05 -12.19 -5.04
N SER A 42 -42.21 -11.54 -4.90
CA SER A 42 -42.35 -10.08 -5.05
C SER A 42 -41.60 -9.29 -3.96
N GLU A 43 -41.69 -9.70 -2.69
CA GLU A 43 -40.88 -9.16 -1.58
C GLU A 43 -39.37 -9.37 -1.81
N TRP A 44 -39.02 -10.46 -2.48
CA TRP A 44 -37.65 -10.77 -2.87
C TRP A 44 -37.11 -9.76 -3.88
N SER A 45 -37.95 -9.20 -4.75
CA SER A 45 -37.55 -8.19 -5.73
C SER A 45 -37.05 -6.90 -5.05
N GLU A 46 -37.72 -6.43 -4.00
CA GLU A 46 -37.30 -5.23 -3.27
C GLU A 46 -36.05 -5.48 -2.41
N TRP A 47 -35.99 -6.63 -1.72
CA TRP A 47 -34.79 -7.04 -0.99
C TRP A 47 -33.60 -7.11 -1.94
N ARG A 48 -33.78 -7.67 -3.14
CA ARG A 48 -32.70 -7.87 -4.12
C ARG A 48 -32.13 -6.54 -4.58
N LYS A 49 -32.99 -5.56 -4.90
CA LYS A 49 -32.57 -4.19 -5.24
C LYS A 49 -31.77 -3.54 -4.11
N LYS A 50 -32.19 -3.73 -2.85
CA LYS A 50 -31.46 -3.21 -1.67
C LYS A 50 -30.11 -3.91 -1.48
N ALA A 51 -30.06 -5.23 -1.64
CA ALA A 51 -28.82 -6.01 -1.54
C ALA A 51 -27.83 -5.68 -2.66
N GLU A 52 -28.30 -5.49 -3.90
CA GLU A 52 -27.47 -5.02 -5.01
C GLU A 52 -26.95 -3.59 -4.80
N ALA A 53 -27.76 -2.70 -4.22
CA ALA A 53 -27.33 -1.35 -3.85
C ALA A 53 -26.25 -1.40 -2.76
N ALA A 54 -26.43 -2.24 -1.73
CA ALA A 54 -25.43 -2.47 -0.69
C ALA A 54 -24.13 -3.05 -1.28
N LEU A 55 -24.23 -4.00 -2.22
CA LEU A 55 -23.08 -4.57 -2.92
C LEU A 55 -22.29 -3.51 -3.69
N ARG A 56 -22.99 -2.61 -4.41
CA ARG A 56 -22.35 -1.48 -5.10
C ARG A 56 -21.63 -0.56 -4.12
N ALA A 57 -22.24 -0.26 -2.97
CA ALA A 57 -21.63 0.57 -1.94
C ALA A 57 -20.37 -0.09 -1.36
N VAL A 58 -20.41 -1.38 -1.03
CA VAL A 58 -19.24 -2.14 -0.55
C VAL A 58 -18.12 -2.14 -1.60
N LYS A 59 -18.44 -2.36 -2.87
CA LYS A 59 -17.45 -2.29 -3.97
C LYS A 59 -16.82 -0.90 -4.11
N ALA A 60 -17.61 0.16 -3.94
CA ALA A 60 -17.11 1.54 -3.95
C ALA A 60 -16.17 1.80 -2.77
N LYS A 61 -16.57 1.41 -1.54
CA LYS A 61 -15.72 1.53 -0.35
C LYS A 61 -14.41 0.76 -0.50
N ARG A 62 -14.45 -0.46 -1.05
CA ARG A 62 -13.26 -1.27 -1.35
C ARG A 62 -12.27 -0.52 -2.26
N ARG A 63 -12.76 0.12 -3.32
CA ARG A 63 -11.92 0.93 -4.24
C ARG A 63 -11.22 2.07 -3.51
N ILE A 64 -11.93 2.77 -2.61
CA ILE A 64 -11.38 3.87 -1.80
C ILE A 64 -10.27 3.33 -0.88
N ILE A 65 -10.55 2.23 -0.16
CA ILE A 65 -9.57 1.59 0.72
C ILE A 65 -8.32 1.17 -0.05
N THR A 66 -8.47 0.52 -1.21
CA THR A 66 -7.32 0.12 -2.05
C THR A 66 -6.52 1.31 -2.54
N ALA A 67 -7.17 2.39 -2.99
CA ALA A 67 -6.49 3.60 -3.43
C ALA A 67 -5.70 4.24 -2.28
N ARG A 68 -6.30 4.32 -1.07
CA ARG A 68 -5.65 4.85 0.12
C ARG A 68 -4.47 3.99 0.55
N LEU A 69 -4.62 2.67 0.53
CA LEU A 69 -3.55 1.72 0.83
C LEU A 69 -2.35 1.89 -0.12
N ALA A 70 -2.61 2.08 -1.42
CA ALA A 70 -1.55 2.31 -2.40
C ALA A 70 -0.75 3.59 -2.10
N VAL A 71 -1.44 4.68 -1.74
CA VAL A 71 -0.80 5.94 -1.32
C VAL A 71 0.05 5.74 -0.08
N LEU A 72 -0.49 5.10 0.97
CA LEU A 72 0.25 4.87 2.21
C LEU A 72 1.50 4.00 2.00
N ARG A 73 1.39 2.95 1.18
CA ARG A 73 2.56 2.11 0.82
C ARG A 73 3.63 2.88 0.07
N GLN A 74 3.23 3.76 -0.85
CA GLN A 74 4.18 4.62 -1.56
C GLN A 74 4.88 5.59 -0.60
N GLN A 75 4.13 6.22 0.30
CA GLN A 75 4.68 7.11 1.32
C GLN A 75 5.64 6.40 2.26
N GLU A 76 5.32 5.18 2.68
CA GLU A 76 6.20 4.36 3.52
C GLU A 76 7.50 3.99 2.78
N LYS A 77 7.41 3.60 1.51
CA LYS A 77 8.57 3.34 0.66
C LYS A 77 9.47 4.58 0.56
N GLU A 78 8.89 5.74 0.28
CA GLU A 78 9.62 7.01 0.19
C GLU A 78 10.25 7.42 1.52
N ARG A 79 9.56 7.19 2.63
CA ARG A 79 10.11 7.44 3.97
C ARG A 79 11.29 6.52 4.26
N ASN A 80 11.18 5.23 3.95
CA ASN A 80 12.26 4.27 4.15
C ASN A 80 13.47 4.57 3.28
N MET A 81 13.27 4.91 2.00
CA MET A 81 14.37 5.35 1.12
C MET A 81 15.07 6.59 1.66
N ARG A 82 14.31 7.59 2.13
CA ARG A 82 14.88 8.80 2.75
C ARG A 82 15.68 8.48 4.02
N LEU A 83 15.15 7.62 4.89
CA LEU A 83 15.85 7.19 6.11
C LEU A 83 17.14 6.45 5.80
N HIS A 84 17.13 5.54 4.81
CA HIS A 84 18.33 4.84 4.37
C HIS A 84 19.36 5.80 3.78
N GLN A 85 18.93 6.77 2.97
CA GLN A 85 19.83 7.79 2.44
C GLN A 85 20.46 8.62 3.56
N GLN A 86 19.63 9.15 4.48
CA GLN A 86 20.11 9.93 5.62
C GLN A 86 21.08 9.15 6.50
N HIS A 87 20.77 7.88 6.79
CA HIS A 87 21.66 7.02 7.56
C HIS A 87 23.02 6.84 6.85
N ASN A 88 23.01 6.62 5.53
CA ASN A 88 24.24 6.50 4.76
C ASN A 88 25.02 7.81 4.73
N ASP A 89 24.35 8.95 4.58
CA ASP A 89 24.99 10.27 4.60
C ASP A 89 25.70 10.52 5.95
N TYR A 90 25.02 10.25 7.07
CA TYR A 90 25.63 10.34 8.39
C TYR A 90 26.80 9.37 8.58
N LEU A 91 26.68 8.14 8.08
CA LEU A 91 27.77 7.17 8.13
C LEU A 91 28.99 7.66 7.35
N VAL A 92 28.80 8.22 6.15
CA VAL A 92 29.87 8.78 5.33
C VAL A 92 30.54 9.96 6.04
N ASP A 93 29.76 10.84 6.68
CA ASP A 93 30.30 11.97 7.43
C ASP A 93 31.14 11.53 8.64
N GLU A 94 30.70 10.53 9.40
CA GLU A 94 31.49 9.98 10.51
C GLU A 94 32.73 9.25 10.01
N LEU A 95 32.62 8.46 8.93
CA LEU A 95 33.79 7.79 8.32
C LEU A 95 34.82 8.78 7.82
N ARG A 96 34.39 9.94 7.29
CA ARG A 96 35.28 10.99 6.81
C ARG A 96 36.12 11.60 7.93
N ARG A 97 35.66 11.58 9.18
CA ARG A 97 36.43 12.06 10.34
C ARG A 97 37.52 11.08 10.78
N ILE A 98 37.34 9.80 10.50
CA ILE A 98 38.24 8.72 10.94
C ILE A 98 39.28 8.38 9.87
N VAL A 99 38.88 8.38 8.60
CA VAL A 99 39.69 7.89 7.49
C VAL A 99 40.59 8.99 6.93
N THR A 100 41.79 8.63 6.47
CA THR A 100 42.69 9.59 5.81
C THR A 100 42.07 10.14 4.51
N PRO A 101 42.28 11.43 4.19
CA PRO A 101 41.68 12.06 3.00
C PRO A 101 41.98 11.32 1.68
N SER A 102 43.18 10.77 1.55
CA SER A 102 43.62 10.03 0.35
C SER A 102 42.87 8.71 0.17
N SER A 103 42.59 7.98 1.25
CA SER A 103 41.81 6.74 1.22
C SER A 103 40.35 7.02 0.90
N PHE A 104 39.77 8.07 1.51
CA PHE A 104 38.41 8.49 1.21
C PHE A 104 38.24 8.89 -0.25
N ALA A 105 39.15 9.68 -0.81
CA ALA A 105 39.13 10.08 -2.22
C ALA A 105 39.17 8.87 -3.19
N ARG A 106 39.99 7.85 -2.89
CA ARG A 106 40.00 6.60 -3.69
C ARG A 106 38.67 5.85 -3.61
N CYS A 107 38.03 5.82 -2.44
CA CYS A 107 36.71 5.19 -2.29
C CYS A 107 35.65 5.91 -3.12
N VAL A 108 35.65 7.25 -3.13
CA VAL A 108 34.74 8.05 -3.97
C VAL A 108 34.97 7.73 -5.46
N MET A 109 36.21 7.76 -5.94
CA MET A 109 36.51 7.41 -7.34
C MET A 109 35.98 6.03 -7.73
N ARG A 110 36.23 5.02 -6.89
CA ARG A 110 35.74 3.65 -7.12
C ARG A 110 34.21 3.54 -7.08
N ALA A 111 33.55 4.31 -6.23
CA ALA A 111 32.10 4.35 -6.16
C ALA A 111 31.50 4.97 -7.44
N THR A 112 32.08 6.07 -7.92
CA THR A 112 31.67 6.72 -9.18
C THR A 112 31.85 5.78 -10.37
N GLU A 113 33.01 5.12 -10.50
CA GLU A 113 33.25 4.16 -11.57
C GLU A 113 32.26 2.99 -11.55
N LYS A 114 31.88 2.50 -10.36
CA LYS A 114 30.87 1.44 -10.23
C LYS A 114 29.48 1.91 -10.65
N MET A 115 29.10 3.15 -10.28
CA MET A 115 27.82 3.73 -10.66
C MET A 115 27.72 3.91 -12.18
N GLU A 116 28.77 4.42 -12.81
CA GLU A 116 28.85 4.58 -14.27
C GLU A 116 28.80 3.24 -15.02
N ARG A 117 29.35 2.17 -14.45
CA ARG A 117 29.25 0.81 -15.02
C ARG A 117 27.85 0.23 -14.88
N GLY A 118 27.24 0.33 -13.70
CA GLY A 118 25.88 -0.17 -13.48
C GLY A 118 24.83 0.51 -14.37
N VAL A 119 24.99 1.82 -14.63
CA VAL A 119 24.11 2.56 -15.56
C VAL A 119 24.24 2.08 -17.01
N LYS A 120 25.43 1.62 -17.42
CA LYS A 120 25.64 1.05 -18.76
C LYS A 120 24.98 -0.32 -18.92
N ASP A 121 24.95 -1.11 -17.86
CA ASP A 121 24.34 -2.45 -17.86
C ASP A 121 22.79 -2.39 -17.85
N GLU A 122 22.18 -1.30 -17.36
CA GLU A 122 20.71 -1.09 -17.42
C GLU A 122 20.21 -0.53 -18.76
N LEU A 123 21.11 0.01 -19.59
CA LEU A 123 20.80 0.62 -20.90
C LEU A 123 21.10 -0.28 -22.10
N ALA A 124 21.63 -1.48 -21.87
CA ALA A 124 21.97 -2.49 -22.89
C ALA A 124 20.96 -3.65 -22.88
#